data_AF-A0A8B6E9G4-F1
#
_entry.id   AF-A0A8B6E9G4-F1
#
_cell.length_a   1.000
_cell.length_b   1.000
_cell.length_c   1.000
_cell.angle_alpha   90.00
_cell.angle_beta   90.00
_cell.angle_gamma   90.00
#
_symmetry.space_group_name_H-M   'P 1'
#
loop_
_entity.id
_entity.type
_entity.pdbx_description
1 polymer ?
#
loop_
_entity_poly.entity_id
_entity_poly.type
_entity_poly.pdbx_seq_one_letter_code
_entity_poly.pdbx_strand_id
1 'polypeptide(L)'
;MKASVIVVILCLIVQQKNCVSNCHPKCVCNPKILQCKGFNQDDIESDEFANSITTDLERIHITDGDIPELPRNLLGSCADDSSYHLNALKKLDLQNNGIKKINGYALHCMPNLEELSLANNQWVVSTVHTRTFTNIQNLKKLNLSTAFHDEIDSIVHIKHLRLVLLENPFTKLEVLALDNNKLSVYDADTANTMCTFTSLKRLNLAHNILPRLKFYHKRCMPHLEYLDLSYNSISTFESYSNPNGLLFSLDQIQKASNVSVKFFGNQFDCDCHLREFQDWLNRTEVHVLQKDKLTCHDGVLFEKSIMSVPSTEFECFSVDISISEDKSSYRSSYNTAVGVL
;
A
#
# COMPACT_ATOMS: atom_id res chain seq x y z
N MET A 1 -4.18 -5.20 -47.48
CA MET A 1 -4.75 -6.44 -48.07
C MET A 1 -3.75 -7.59 -48.28
N LYS A 2 -2.43 -7.38 -48.38
CA LYS A 2 -1.47 -8.50 -48.60
C LYS A 2 -0.80 -9.07 -47.34
N ALA A 3 -0.77 -8.33 -46.22
CA ALA A 3 -0.22 -8.82 -44.94
C ALA A 3 -1.18 -9.75 -44.18
N SER A 4 -2.50 -9.47 -44.20
CA SER A 4 -3.53 -10.29 -43.56
C SER A 4 -3.66 -11.71 -44.12
N VAL A 5 -3.24 -11.94 -45.37
CA VAL A 5 -3.34 -13.26 -46.02
C VAL A 5 -2.18 -14.19 -45.60
N ILE A 6 -1.01 -13.63 -45.26
CA ILE A 6 0.17 -14.42 -44.88
C ILE A 6 0.04 -14.96 -43.45
N VAL A 7 -0.60 -14.22 -42.55
CA VAL A 7 -0.90 -14.65 -41.16
C VAL A 7 -1.91 -15.80 -41.12
N VAL A 8 -2.90 -15.80 -42.03
CA VAL A 8 -3.89 -16.87 -42.15
C VAL A 8 -3.24 -18.19 -42.60
N ILE A 9 -2.23 -18.14 -43.47
CA ILE A 9 -1.53 -19.33 -43.97
C ILE A 9 -0.63 -19.95 -42.89
N LEU A 10 -0.01 -19.13 -42.04
CA LEU A 10 0.79 -19.63 -40.90
C LEU A 10 -0.07 -20.24 -39.79
N CYS A 11 -1.28 -19.73 -39.53
CA CYS A 11 -2.22 -20.35 -38.57
C CYS A 11 -2.74 -21.73 -39.03
N LEU A 12 -2.77 -22.02 -40.33
CA LEU A 12 -3.19 -23.32 -40.86
C LEU A 12 -2.13 -24.43 -40.72
N ILE A 13 -0.85 -24.07 -40.58
CA ILE A 13 0.25 -25.04 -40.45
C ILE A 13 0.38 -25.58 -39.01
N VAL A 14 -0.14 -24.86 -38.00
CA VAL A 14 0.08 -25.17 -36.57
C VAL A 14 -1.13 -25.81 -35.87
N GLN A 15 -2.26 -26.02 -36.57
CA GLN A 15 -3.51 -26.58 -35.98
C GLN A 15 -3.94 -25.91 -34.65
N GLN A 16 -3.66 -24.62 -34.44
CA GLN A 16 -4.20 -23.88 -33.30
C GLN A 16 -5.56 -23.31 -33.67
N LYS A 17 -6.63 -23.90 -33.16
CA LYS A 17 -8.03 -23.46 -33.33
C LYS A 17 -8.33 -22.04 -32.78
N ASN A 18 -7.36 -21.33 -32.21
CA ASN A 18 -7.57 -20.13 -31.41
C ASN A 18 -6.59 -18.98 -31.74
N CYS A 19 -6.30 -18.73 -33.02
CA CYS A 19 -5.67 -17.46 -33.40
C CYS A 19 -6.71 -16.33 -33.25
N VAL A 20 -6.55 -15.45 -32.25
CA VAL A 20 -7.34 -14.20 -32.16
C VAL A 20 -6.88 -13.32 -33.33
N SER A 21 -7.75 -13.10 -34.32
CA SER A 21 -7.39 -12.40 -35.57
C SER A 21 -7.06 -10.91 -35.37
N ASN A 22 -7.37 -10.36 -34.20
CA ASN A 22 -7.36 -8.93 -33.90
C ASN A 22 -6.42 -8.60 -32.71
N CYS A 23 -5.25 -9.21 -32.67
CA CYS A 23 -4.28 -8.96 -31.59
C CYS A 23 -3.38 -7.78 -31.92
N HIS A 24 -3.26 -6.83 -30.98
CA HIS A 24 -2.38 -5.68 -31.10
C HIS A 24 -0.90 -6.12 -31.22
N PRO A 25 -0.05 -5.47 -32.04
CA PRO A 25 1.31 -5.92 -32.35
C PRO A 25 2.24 -6.01 -31.13
N LYS A 26 1.97 -5.18 -30.12
CA LYS A 26 2.69 -5.18 -28.83
C LYS A 26 2.12 -6.16 -27.80
N CYS A 27 1.19 -7.02 -28.20
CA CYS A 27 0.52 -7.97 -27.33
C CYS A 27 0.67 -9.42 -27.81
N VAL A 28 0.55 -10.33 -26.84
CA VAL A 28 0.38 -11.77 -27.03
C VAL A 28 -1.03 -12.11 -26.55
N CYS A 29 -1.88 -12.49 -27.49
CA CYS A 29 -3.28 -12.81 -27.21
C CYS A 29 -3.51 -14.32 -27.14
N ASN A 30 -4.16 -14.75 -26.06
CA ASN A 30 -4.68 -16.08 -25.84
C ASN A 30 -6.16 -15.94 -25.45
N PRO A 31 -7.04 -16.92 -25.75
CA PRO A 31 -8.45 -16.89 -25.34
C PRO A 31 -8.78 -16.36 -23.93
N LYS A 32 -7.91 -16.62 -22.94
CA LYS A 32 -8.12 -16.20 -21.54
C LYS A 32 -7.13 -15.17 -21.02
N ILE A 33 -6.06 -14.89 -21.76
CA ILE A 33 -4.94 -14.09 -21.26
C ILE A 33 -4.50 -13.12 -22.37
N LEU A 34 -4.46 -11.84 -22.04
CA LEU A 34 -3.88 -10.79 -22.87
C LEU A 34 -2.62 -10.26 -22.17
N GLN A 35 -1.48 -10.31 -22.85
CA GLN A 35 -0.21 -9.80 -22.33
C GLN A 35 0.36 -8.75 -23.28
N CYS A 36 0.55 -7.54 -22.81
CA CYS A 36 0.99 -6.39 -23.57
C CYS A 36 2.20 -5.74 -22.89
N LYS A 37 3.19 -5.32 -23.67
CA LYS A 37 4.41 -4.69 -23.15
C LYS A 37 4.81 -3.45 -23.93
N GLY A 38 5.42 -2.47 -23.27
CA GLY A 38 5.92 -1.26 -23.94
C GLY A 38 4.82 -0.40 -24.54
N PHE A 39 3.64 -0.43 -23.93
CA PHE A 39 2.51 0.44 -24.30
C PHE A 39 2.82 1.87 -23.92
N ASN A 40 2.48 2.82 -24.78
CA ASN A 40 2.39 4.23 -24.45
C ASN A 40 0.90 4.67 -24.38
N GLN A 41 0.66 5.96 -24.18
CA GLN A 41 -0.71 6.51 -24.14
C GLN A 41 -1.49 6.26 -25.45
N ASP A 42 -0.84 6.37 -26.61
CA ASP A 42 -1.52 6.17 -27.90
C ASP A 42 -1.90 4.69 -28.10
N ASP A 43 -1.05 3.75 -27.69
CA ASP A 43 -1.32 2.31 -27.81
C ASP A 43 -2.55 1.92 -26.97
N ILE A 44 -2.65 2.42 -25.72
CA ILE A 44 -3.73 2.04 -24.80
C ILE A 44 -5.07 2.67 -25.17
N GLU A 45 -5.07 3.77 -25.91
CA GLU A 45 -6.27 4.44 -26.43
C GLU A 45 -6.61 4.02 -27.87
N SER A 46 -5.80 3.17 -28.49
CA SER A 46 -5.99 2.75 -29.88
C SER A 46 -7.17 1.79 -30.06
N ASP A 47 -7.86 1.92 -31.20
CA ASP A 47 -8.87 0.95 -31.63
C ASP A 47 -8.26 -0.46 -31.79
N GLU A 48 -6.99 -0.57 -32.16
CA GLU A 48 -6.29 -1.84 -32.32
C GLU A 48 -6.14 -2.58 -30.98
N PHE A 49 -5.82 -1.86 -29.90
CA PHE A 49 -5.84 -2.41 -28.55
C PHE A 49 -7.28 -2.76 -28.12
N ALA A 50 -8.25 -1.88 -28.34
CA ALA A 50 -9.65 -2.15 -28.01
C ALA A 50 -10.16 -3.45 -28.69
N ASN A 51 -9.77 -3.69 -29.94
CA ASN A 51 -10.11 -4.90 -30.69
C ASN A 51 -9.43 -6.18 -30.16
N SER A 52 -8.37 -6.04 -29.34
CA SER A 52 -7.67 -7.16 -28.69
C SER A 52 -8.39 -7.65 -27.42
N ILE A 53 -9.33 -6.87 -26.91
CA ILE A 53 -10.05 -7.15 -25.67
C ILE A 53 -11.29 -8.00 -25.99
N THR A 54 -11.35 -9.21 -25.43
CA THR A 54 -12.49 -10.13 -25.57
C THR A 54 -13.14 -10.39 -24.21
N THR A 55 -14.44 -10.67 -24.19
CA THR A 55 -15.22 -10.87 -22.96
C THR A 55 -14.81 -12.09 -22.14
N ASP A 56 -14.11 -13.04 -22.76
CA ASP A 56 -13.65 -14.30 -22.14
C ASP A 56 -12.29 -14.17 -21.43
N LEU A 57 -11.64 -13.01 -21.50
CA LEU A 57 -10.38 -12.76 -20.84
C LEU A 57 -10.53 -12.91 -19.32
N GLU A 58 -9.69 -13.76 -18.72
CA GLU A 58 -9.59 -13.94 -17.27
C GLU A 58 -8.43 -13.13 -16.68
N ARG A 59 -7.41 -12.83 -17.49
CA ARG A 59 -6.21 -12.08 -17.06
C ARG A 59 -5.75 -11.11 -18.14
N ILE A 60 -5.46 -9.88 -17.73
CA ILE A 60 -4.84 -8.86 -18.58
C ILE A 60 -3.58 -8.38 -17.87
N HIS A 61 -2.46 -8.39 -18.61
CA HIS A 61 -1.19 -7.84 -18.17
C HIS A 61 -0.77 -6.76 -19.17
N ILE A 62 -0.65 -5.52 -18.74
CA ILE A 62 -0.11 -4.41 -19.53
C ILE A 62 1.03 -3.85 -18.68
N THR A 63 2.28 -4.08 -19.08
CA THR A 63 3.44 -3.85 -18.21
C THR A 63 4.61 -3.25 -18.97
N ASP A 64 5.54 -2.65 -18.23
CA ASP A 64 6.80 -2.14 -18.78
C ASP A 64 6.56 -1.09 -19.90
N GLY A 65 5.62 -0.18 -19.68
CA GLY A 65 5.18 0.87 -20.62
C GLY A 65 5.35 2.30 -20.08
N ASP A 66 4.76 3.26 -20.79
CA ASP A 66 4.69 4.69 -20.47
C ASP A 66 3.25 5.21 -20.70
N ILE A 67 2.35 4.85 -19.77
CA ILE A 67 0.94 5.20 -19.76
C ILE A 67 0.70 6.16 -18.57
N PRO A 68 0.95 7.46 -18.73
CA PRO A 68 0.84 8.41 -17.63
C PRO A 68 -0.59 8.57 -17.10
N GLU A 69 -1.61 8.29 -17.91
CA GLU A 69 -3.01 8.45 -17.52
C GLU A 69 -3.85 7.23 -17.90
N LEU A 70 -4.53 6.64 -16.91
CA LEU A 70 -5.57 5.64 -17.19
C LEU A 70 -6.87 6.36 -17.57
N PRO A 71 -7.34 6.22 -18.82
CA PRO A 71 -8.58 6.85 -19.25
C PRO A 71 -9.79 6.22 -18.58
N ARG A 72 -10.92 6.95 -18.60
CA ARG A 72 -12.21 6.39 -18.21
C ARG A 72 -12.54 5.21 -19.12
N ASN A 73 -13.10 4.13 -18.56
CA ASN A 73 -13.47 2.94 -19.32
C ASN A 73 -12.30 2.31 -20.10
N LEU A 74 -11.13 2.21 -19.43
CA LEU A 74 -9.86 1.76 -20.00
C LEU A 74 -9.97 0.52 -20.90
N LEU A 75 -10.79 -0.46 -20.50
CA LEU A 75 -10.92 -1.75 -21.19
C LEU A 75 -12.22 -1.85 -21.99
N GLY A 76 -12.75 -0.73 -22.48
CA GLY A 76 -13.93 -0.66 -23.35
C GLY A 76 -15.14 0.05 -22.72
N SER A 77 -16.03 0.57 -23.56
CA SER A 77 -17.22 1.30 -23.11
C SER A 77 -18.28 0.37 -22.52
N CYS A 78 -18.60 0.56 -21.24
CA CYS A 78 -19.73 -0.11 -20.58
C CYS A 78 -20.96 0.80 -20.39
N ALA A 79 -21.12 1.82 -21.26
CA ALA A 79 -22.14 2.86 -21.14
C ALA A 79 -23.54 2.51 -21.68
N ASP A 80 -23.67 1.58 -22.64
CA ASP A 80 -24.95 1.33 -23.34
C ASP A 80 -25.75 0.09 -22.87
N ASP A 81 -25.16 -0.82 -22.09
CA ASP A 81 -25.90 -1.86 -21.37
C ASP A 81 -25.08 -2.37 -20.17
N SER A 82 -25.60 -2.17 -18.97
CA SER A 82 -24.86 -2.22 -17.70
C SER A 82 -24.93 -3.59 -17.00
N SER A 83 -24.83 -4.68 -17.75
CA SER A 83 -24.52 -6.02 -17.22
C SER A 83 -23.08 -6.48 -17.54
N TYR A 84 -22.15 -5.52 -17.41
CA TYR A 84 -20.72 -5.68 -17.23
C TYR A 84 -19.92 -6.32 -18.38
N HIS A 85 -19.10 -5.50 -19.03
CA HIS A 85 -18.02 -5.99 -19.89
C HIS A 85 -17.03 -6.84 -19.06
N LEU A 86 -16.32 -7.78 -19.69
CA LEU A 86 -15.25 -8.58 -19.04
C LEU A 86 -15.64 -9.29 -17.73
N ASN A 87 -16.83 -9.90 -17.68
CA ASN A 87 -17.30 -10.68 -16.52
C ASN A 87 -16.36 -11.82 -16.11
N ALA A 88 -15.59 -12.38 -17.05
CA ALA A 88 -14.60 -13.41 -16.78
C ALA A 88 -13.32 -12.88 -16.14
N LEU A 89 -13.05 -11.57 -16.22
CA LEU A 89 -11.78 -10.99 -15.82
C LEU A 89 -11.60 -11.04 -14.31
N LYS A 90 -10.53 -11.73 -13.89
CA LYS A 90 -10.15 -11.92 -12.49
C LYS A 90 -8.89 -11.17 -12.11
N LYS A 91 -7.98 -10.95 -13.06
CA LYS A 91 -6.69 -10.32 -12.77
C LYS A 91 -6.37 -9.22 -13.77
N LEU A 92 -6.00 -8.06 -13.25
CA LEU A 92 -5.50 -6.95 -14.03
C LEU A 92 -4.16 -6.50 -13.43
N ASP A 93 -3.13 -6.55 -14.25
CA ASP A 93 -1.77 -6.13 -13.89
C ASP A 93 -1.34 -4.95 -14.75
N LEU A 94 -1.14 -3.81 -14.11
CA LEU A 94 -0.78 -2.52 -14.70
C LEU A 94 0.56 -2.01 -14.12
N GLN A 95 1.41 -2.91 -13.64
CA GLN A 95 2.69 -2.53 -13.04
C GLN A 95 3.67 -1.92 -14.06
N ASN A 96 4.60 -1.09 -13.57
CA ASN A 96 5.69 -0.52 -14.37
C ASN A 96 5.20 0.26 -15.61
N ASN A 97 4.17 1.10 -15.48
CA ASN A 97 3.66 1.89 -16.61
C ASN A 97 3.81 3.41 -16.42
N GLY A 98 4.43 3.86 -15.32
CA GLY A 98 4.56 5.29 -15.05
C GLY A 98 3.21 6.01 -14.83
N ILE A 99 2.17 5.29 -14.40
CA ILE A 99 0.82 5.85 -14.22
C ILE A 99 0.86 6.93 -13.16
N LYS A 100 0.50 8.16 -13.55
CA LYS A 100 0.40 9.35 -12.67
C LYS A 100 -1.03 9.67 -12.30
N LYS A 101 -1.97 9.42 -13.21
CA LYS A 101 -3.38 9.75 -13.02
C LYS A 101 -4.26 8.55 -13.34
N ILE A 102 -5.24 8.30 -12.47
CA ILE A 102 -6.30 7.32 -12.71
C ILE A 102 -7.62 8.07 -12.69
N ASN A 103 -8.30 8.09 -13.83
CA ASN A 103 -9.61 8.73 -13.92
C ASN A 103 -10.66 7.92 -13.16
N GLY A 104 -11.68 8.61 -12.64
CA GLY A 104 -12.86 7.94 -12.11
C GLY A 104 -13.48 7.03 -13.17
N TYR A 105 -13.93 5.85 -12.76
CA TYR A 105 -14.45 4.80 -13.64
C TYR A 105 -13.45 4.17 -14.64
N ALA A 106 -12.14 4.41 -14.50
CA ALA A 106 -11.14 3.70 -15.32
C ALA A 106 -11.28 2.17 -15.21
N LEU A 107 -11.58 1.66 -14.01
CA LEU A 107 -11.66 0.24 -13.66
C LEU A 107 -13.10 -0.29 -13.62
N HIS A 108 -14.08 0.46 -14.13
CA HIS A 108 -15.51 0.20 -13.89
C HIS A 108 -16.05 -1.06 -14.59
N CYS A 109 -15.50 -1.40 -15.75
CA CYS A 109 -16.04 -2.42 -16.64
C CYS A 109 -15.51 -3.83 -16.35
N MET A 110 -15.23 -4.17 -15.08
CA MET A 110 -14.74 -5.51 -14.67
C MET A 110 -15.18 -5.86 -13.24
N PRO A 111 -16.47 -6.19 -13.03
CA PRO A 111 -17.07 -6.32 -11.70
C PRO A 111 -16.53 -7.49 -10.87
N ASN A 112 -15.98 -8.50 -11.54
CA ASN A 112 -15.53 -9.76 -10.96
C ASN A 112 -14.02 -9.78 -10.73
N LEU A 113 -13.35 -8.64 -10.84
CA LEU A 113 -11.92 -8.50 -10.62
C LEU A 113 -11.57 -8.91 -9.19
N GLU A 114 -10.58 -9.80 -9.06
CA GLU A 114 -10.11 -10.35 -7.79
C GLU A 114 -8.69 -9.88 -7.45
N GLU A 115 -7.86 -9.59 -8.45
CA GLU A 115 -6.48 -9.13 -8.25
C GLU A 115 -6.19 -7.92 -9.14
N LEU A 116 -5.72 -6.83 -8.51
CA LEU A 116 -5.28 -5.60 -9.17
C LEU A 116 -3.87 -5.27 -8.72
N SER A 117 -2.97 -5.08 -9.69
CA SER A 117 -1.62 -4.57 -9.44
C SER A 117 -1.43 -3.23 -10.14
N LEU A 118 -1.09 -2.21 -9.34
CA LEU A 118 -0.67 -0.88 -9.77
C LEU A 118 0.76 -0.59 -9.26
N ALA A 119 1.52 -1.64 -8.94
CA ALA A 119 2.86 -1.50 -8.38
C ALA A 119 3.83 -0.80 -9.33
N ASN A 120 4.85 -0.14 -8.77
CA ASN A 120 5.88 0.56 -9.53
C ASN A 120 5.29 1.57 -10.54
N ASN A 121 4.43 2.45 -10.04
CA ASN A 121 3.85 3.56 -10.78
C ASN A 121 4.12 4.86 -10.01
N GLN A 122 3.51 5.97 -10.45
CA GLN A 122 3.76 7.30 -9.88
C GLN A 122 2.43 8.01 -9.58
N TRP A 123 1.46 7.27 -9.06
CA TRP A 123 0.08 7.69 -8.95
C TRP A 123 -0.05 8.86 -7.97
N VAL A 124 -0.52 9.99 -8.47
CA VAL A 124 -0.94 11.16 -7.69
C VAL A 124 -2.38 10.94 -7.24
N VAL A 125 -2.55 10.45 -6.01
CA VAL A 125 -3.88 10.20 -5.45
C VAL A 125 -4.60 11.53 -5.26
N SER A 126 -5.71 11.70 -5.98
CA SER A 126 -6.51 12.93 -5.97
C SER A 126 -7.93 12.66 -5.47
N THR A 127 -8.48 13.60 -4.69
CA THR A 127 -9.87 13.57 -4.21
C THR A 127 -10.88 14.04 -5.26
N VAL A 128 -10.42 14.45 -6.45
CA VAL A 128 -11.33 14.84 -7.56
C VAL A 128 -11.87 13.62 -8.30
N HIS A 129 -11.18 12.48 -8.24
CA HIS A 129 -11.49 11.25 -8.98
C HIS A 129 -11.83 10.08 -8.06
N THR A 130 -12.62 10.34 -7.03
CA THR A 130 -12.83 9.40 -5.93
C THR A 130 -13.38 8.02 -6.36
N ARG A 131 -14.09 7.97 -7.49
CA ARG A 131 -14.63 6.75 -8.13
C ARG A 131 -13.59 5.90 -8.87
N THR A 132 -12.35 5.87 -8.39
CA THR A 132 -11.24 5.13 -9.00
C THR A 132 -11.47 3.61 -8.95
N PHE A 133 -11.88 3.09 -7.79
CA PHE A 133 -12.14 1.66 -7.58
C PHE A 133 -13.63 1.29 -7.66
N THR A 134 -14.45 2.12 -8.31
CA THR A 134 -15.89 1.85 -8.41
C THR A 134 -16.15 0.56 -9.17
N ASN A 135 -17.02 -0.28 -8.59
CA ASN A 135 -17.53 -1.54 -9.15
C ASN A 135 -16.56 -2.74 -9.09
N ILE A 136 -15.39 -2.64 -8.46
CA ILE A 136 -14.49 -3.79 -8.23
C ILE A 136 -14.60 -4.38 -6.81
N GLN A 137 -15.82 -4.55 -6.30
CA GLN A 137 -16.08 -4.97 -4.90
C GLN A 137 -15.62 -6.40 -4.59
N ASN A 138 -15.34 -7.20 -5.62
CA ASN A 138 -14.84 -8.58 -5.49
C ASN A 138 -13.32 -8.67 -5.28
N LEU A 139 -12.63 -7.54 -5.19
CA LEU A 139 -11.18 -7.50 -5.07
C LEU A 139 -10.70 -8.21 -3.81
N LYS A 140 -9.79 -9.18 -4.00
CA LYS A 140 -9.12 -9.96 -2.95
C LYS A 140 -7.68 -9.52 -2.75
N LYS A 141 -7.02 -9.02 -3.79
CA LYS A 141 -5.64 -8.55 -3.73
C LYS A 141 -5.49 -7.19 -4.39
N LEU A 142 -4.98 -6.24 -3.64
CA LEU A 142 -4.61 -4.92 -4.12
C LEU A 142 -3.12 -4.70 -3.87
N ASN A 143 -2.37 -4.60 -4.96
CA ASN A 143 -0.95 -4.30 -4.90
C ASN A 143 -0.68 -2.84 -5.29
N LEU A 144 -0.28 -2.04 -4.32
CA LEU A 144 0.13 -0.65 -4.44
C LEU A 144 1.59 -0.46 -4.00
N SER A 145 2.44 -1.49 -4.07
CA SER A 145 3.87 -1.38 -3.74
C SER A 145 4.57 -0.40 -4.66
N THR A 146 5.30 0.58 -4.12
CA THR A 146 5.98 1.64 -4.94
C THR A 146 5.03 2.30 -5.94
N ALA A 147 3.81 2.66 -5.52
CA ALA A 147 2.77 3.13 -6.44
C ALA A 147 2.60 4.66 -6.45
N PHE A 148 3.10 5.39 -5.45
CA PHE A 148 2.81 6.83 -5.28
C PHE A 148 3.92 7.73 -5.82
N HIS A 149 3.53 8.95 -6.21
CA HIS A 149 4.45 9.95 -6.72
C HIS A 149 5.36 10.52 -5.62
N ASP A 150 6.66 10.58 -5.88
CA ASP A 150 7.67 10.94 -4.88
C ASP A 150 7.68 12.42 -4.46
N GLU A 151 7.22 13.32 -5.33
CA GLU A 151 7.22 14.77 -5.07
C GLU A 151 6.01 15.28 -4.29
N ILE A 152 5.00 14.43 -4.08
CA ILE A 152 3.82 14.80 -3.31
C ILE A 152 4.06 14.42 -1.85
N ASP A 153 3.68 15.33 -0.95
CA ASP A 153 3.76 15.07 0.48
C ASP A 153 3.04 13.76 0.84
N SER A 154 3.80 12.83 1.42
CA SER A 154 3.33 11.54 1.94
C SER A 154 2.07 11.66 2.83
N ILE A 155 1.92 12.76 3.58
CA ILE A 155 0.76 13.04 4.43
C ILE A 155 -0.49 13.28 3.57
N VAL A 156 -0.35 13.99 2.46
CA VAL A 156 -1.45 14.23 1.52
C VAL A 156 -1.86 12.91 0.86
N HIS A 157 -0.87 12.11 0.45
CA HIS A 157 -1.12 10.81 -0.18
C HIS A 157 -1.96 9.87 0.69
N ILE A 158 -1.58 9.64 1.94
CA ILE A 158 -2.31 8.71 2.81
C ILE A 158 -3.73 9.21 3.12
N LYS A 159 -3.90 10.53 3.29
CA LYS A 159 -5.22 11.15 3.51
C LYS A 159 -6.13 10.98 2.30
N HIS A 160 -5.62 11.19 1.09
CA HIS A 160 -6.41 11.00 -0.13
C HIS A 160 -6.68 9.52 -0.41
N LEU A 161 -5.68 8.65 -0.19
CA LEU A 161 -5.83 7.21 -0.36
C LEU A 161 -6.94 6.67 0.54
N ARG A 162 -6.96 7.08 1.81
CA ARG A 162 -8.06 6.77 2.74
C ARG A 162 -9.42 7.07 2.11
N LEU A 163 -9.59 8.27 1.55
CA LEU A 163 -10.88 8.68 0.97
C LEU A 163 -11.25 7.81 -0.23
N VAL A 164 -10.30 7.53 -1.12
CA VAL A 164 -10.51 6.64 -2.28
C VAL A 164 -10.86 5.21 -1.84
N LEU A 165 -10.22 4.71 -0.77
CA LEU A 165 -10.50 3.38 -0.23
C LEU A 165 -11.88 3.31 0.45
N LEU A 166 -12.33 4.37 1.14
CA LEU A 166 -13.63 4.42 1.80
C LEU A 166 -14.81 4.41 0.83
N GLU A 167 -14.62 4.85 -0.41
CA GLU A 167 -15.69 4.85 -1.41
C GLU A 167 -16.10 3.45 -1.90
N ASN A 168 -15.30 2.42 -1.60
CA ASN A 168 -15.60 1.06 -2.00
C ASN A 168 -15.52 0.10 -0.81
N PRO A 169 -16.58 -0.68 -0.54
CA PRO A 169 -16.55 -1.65 0.55
C PRO A 169 -15.69 -2.86 0.14
N PHE A 170 -14.39 -2.79 0.40
CA PHE A 170 -13.41 -3.85 0.18
C PHE A 170 -13.54 -5.01 1.19
N THR A 171 -14.77 -5.53 1.33
CA THR A 171 -15.12 -6.58 2.29
C THR A 171 -14.48 -7.93 1.99
N LYS A 172 -14.02 -8.17 0.75
CA LYS A 172 -13.34 -9.40 0.32
C LYS A 172 -11.83 -9.26 0.22
N LEU A 173 -11.27 -8.09 0.53
CA LEU A 173 -9.84 -7.84 0.38
C LEU A 173 -9.07 -8.66 1.42
N GLU A 174 -8.22 -9.57 0.93
CA GLU A 174 -7.39 -10.48 1.75
C GLU A 174 -5.93 -10.03 1.79
N VAL A 175 -5.44 -9.38 0.74
CA VAL A 175 -4.05 -8.91 0.63
C VAL A 175 -4.02 -7.45 0.21
N LEU A 176 -3.35 -6.63 1.01
CA LEU A 176 -3.05 -5.24 0.71
C LEU A 176 -1.56 -5.01 0.83
N ALA A 177 -0.93 -4.63 -0.28
CA ALA A 177 0.48 -4.23 -0.31
C ALA A 177 0.60 -2.73 -0.51
N LEU A 178 1.26 -2.07 0.44
CA LEU A 178 1.49 -0.63 0.51
C LEU A 178 2.96 -0.33 0.83
N ASP A 179 3.85 -1.30 0.64
CA ASP A 179 5.28 -1.14 0.88
C ASP A 179 5.94 -0.13 -0.07
N ASN A 180 7.03 0.47 0.38
CA ASN A 180 7.86 1.38 -0.40
C ASN A 180 7.10 2.61 -0.96
N ASN A 181 6.24 3.22 -0.14
CA ASN A 181 5.38 4.35 -0.52
C ASN A 181 5.64 5.62 0.31
N LYS A 182 6.72 5.64 1.09
CA LYS A 182 7.11 6.76 1.95
C LYS A 182 6.01 7.21 2.91
N LEU A 183 5.08 6.33 3.28
CA LEU A 183 3.97 6.66 4.20
C LEU A 183 4.55 7.07 5.55
N SER A 184 4.22 8.27 6.03
CA SER A 184 4.79 8.86 7.25
C SER A 184 3.78 9.03 8.39
N VAL A 185 2.48 8.86 8.11
CA VAL A 185 1.40 9.07 9.08
C VAL A 185 0.43 7.88 9.05
N TYR A 186 0.07 7.43 10.25
CA TYR A 186 -1.00 6.46 10.48
C TYR A 186 -1.85 6.94 11.67
N ASP A 187 -2.77 7.84 11.38
CA ASP A 187 -3.65 8.47 12.38
C ASP A 187 -4.93 7.65 12.65
N ALA A 188 -5.80 8.15 13.52
CA ALA A 188 -7.05 7.49 13.88
C ALA A 188 -7.96 7.23 12.67
N ASP A 189 -8.00 8.19 11.76
CA ASP A 189 -8.79 8.13 10.55
C ASP A 189 -8.29 7.05 9.57
N THR A 190 -6.97 6.97 9.38
CA THR A 190 -6.32 5.92 8.59
C THR A 190 -6.55 4.56 9.22
N ALA A 191 -6.37 4.45 10.54
CA ALA A 191 -6.60 3.22 11.28
C ALA A 191 -8.06 2.74 11.16
N ASN A 192 -9.04 3.63 11.35
CA ASN A 192 -10.45 3.30 11.20
C ASN A 192 -10.78 2.79 9.79
N THR A 193 -10.19 3.41 8.77
CA THR A 193 -10.35 2.98 7.38
C THR A 193 -9.78 1.58 7.15
N MET A 194 -8.55 1.32 7.61
CA MET A 194 -7.93 0.00 7.49
C MET A 194 -8.71 -1.08 8.24
N CYS A 195 -9.32 -0.75 9.39
CA CYS A 195 -10.16 -1.68 10.14
C CYS A 195 -11.46 -2.07 9.42
N THR A 196 -11.85 -1.38 8.34
CA THR A 196 -13.00 -1.79 7.50
C THR A 196 -12.69 -3.02 6.65
N PHE A 197 -11.42 -3.37 6.45
CA PHE A 197 -11.00 -4.55 5.70
C PHE A 197 -11.08 -5.81 6.57
N THR A 198 -12.31 -6.24 6.84
CA THR A 198 -12.59 -7.33 7.79
C THR A 198 -12.07 -8.71 7.35
N SER A 199 -11.85 -8.91 6.04
CA SER A 199 -11.28 -10.15 5.48
C SER A 199 -9.76 -10.12 5.31
N LEU A 200 -9.09 -9.04 5.72
CA LEU A 200 -7.66 -8.87 5.46
C LEU A 200 -6.83 -9.90 6.22
N LYS A 201 -6.01 -10.64 5.47
CA LYS A 201 -5.08 -11.66 5.98
C LYS A 201 -3.63 -11.20 5.92
N ARG A 202 -3.28 -10.36 4.94
CA ARG A 202 -1.90 -9.90 4.73
C ARG A 202 -1.88 -8.40 4.50
N LEU A 203 -1.13 -7.71 5.34
CA LEU A 203 -0.86 -6.28 5.22
C LEU A 203 0.65 -6.06 5.13
N ASN A 204 1.11 -5.55 3.99
CA ASN A 204 2.52 -5.17 3.81
C ASN A 204 2.65 -3.65 3.87
N LEU A 205 3.33 -3.15 4.90
CA LEU A 205 3.66 -1.74 5.12
C LEU A 205 5.19 -1.53 5.19
N ALA A 206 5.98 -2.50 4.75
CA ALA A 206 7.44 -2.41 4.83
C ALA A 206 8.00 -1.23 4.03
N HIS A 207 9.21 -0.78 4.37
CA HIS A 207 9.89 0.30 3.63
C HIS A 207 9.05 1.60 3.53
N ASN A 208 8.35 1.94 4.60
CA ASN A 208 7.70 3.24 4.75
C ASN A 208 8.43 4.05 5.85
N ILE A 209 7.85 5.16 6.30
CA ILE A 209 8.44 6.06 7.29
C ILE A 209 7.47 6.17 8.48
N LEU A 210 6.75 5.09 8.79
CA LEU A 210 5.72 5.12 9.82
C LEU A 210 6.37 5.13 11.21
N PRO A 211 6.11 6.16 12.04
CA PRO A 211 6.66 6.20 13.40
C PRO A 211 5.89 5.32 14.39
N ARG A 212 4.65 4.96 14.06
CA ARG A 212 3.75 4.14 14.88
C ARG A 212 2.58 3.62 14.07
N LEU A 213 1.93 2.58 14.59
CA LEU A 213 0.67 2.04 14.09
C LEU A 213 -0.29 1.81 15.26
N LYS A 214 -1.59 2.03 15.06
CA LYS A 214 -2.63 1.87 16.09
C LYS A 214 -3.83 1.10 15.56
N PHE A 215 -4.51 0.38 16.44
CA PHE A 215 -5.77 -0.27 16.10
C PHE A 215 -6.84 0.17 17.10
N TYR A 216 -7.73 1.09 16.68
CA TYR A 216 -8.70 1.72 17.58
C TYR A 216 -9.91 0.83 17.92
N HIS A 217 -9.94 -0.42 17.44
CA HIS A 217 -11.07 -1.32 17.58
C HIS A 217 -10.62 -2.73 17.97
N LYS A 218 -11.30 -3.31 18.97
CA LYS A 218 -11.03 -4.66 19.51
C LYS A 218 -11.12 -5.81 18.48
N ARG A 219 -11.66 -5.55 17.28
CA ARG A 219 -11.82 -6.52 16.19
C ARG A 219 -11.28 -5.98 14.86
N CYS A 220 -10.29 -5.09 14.91
CA CYS A 220 -9.63 -4.63 13.69
C CYS A 220 -8.87 -5.81 13.05
N MET A 221 -9.18 -6.11 11.79
CA MET A 221 -8.54 -7.20 11.01
C MET A 221 -8.45 -8.54 11.76
N PRO A 222 -9.58 -9.16 12.12
CA PRO A 222 -9.63 -10.33 13.01
C PRO A 222 -9.06 -11.61 12.38
N HIS A 223 -8.73 -11.58 11.09
CA HIS A 223 -8.18 -12.70 10.32
C HIS A 223 -6.75 -12.43 9.83
N LEU A 224 -6.07 -11.43 10.40
CA LEU A 224 -4.72 -11.08 9.98
C LEU A 224 -3.73 -12.21 10.31
N GLU A 225 -3.07 -12.73 9.28
CA GLU A 225 -2.08 -13.80 9.35
C GLU A 225 -0.65 -13.24 9.21
N TYR A 226 -0.49 -12.11 8.53
CA TYR A 226 0.81 -11.53 8.21
C TYR A 226 0.78 -10.00 8.23
N LEU A 227 1.67 -9.41 9.02
CA LEU A 227 1.90 -7.96 9.08
C LEU A 227 3.38 -7.66 8.89
N ASP A 228 3.71 -6.94 7.83
CA ASP A 228 5.08 -6.48 7.60
C ASP A 228 5.22 -4.99 7.95
N LEU A 229 5.96 -4.70 9.01
CA LEU A 229 6.35 -3.35 9.43
C LEU A 229 7.86 -3.15 9.33
N SER A 230 8.59 -4.04 8.66
CA SER A 230 10.04 -3.93 8.54
C SER A 230 10.46 -2.65 7.83
N TYR A 231 11.64 -2.13 8.15
CA TYR A 231 12.17 -0.92 7.53
C TYR A 231 11.19 0.28 7.59
N ASN A 232 10.63 0.55 8.76
CA ASN A 232 9.88 1.76 9.07
C ASN A 232 10.68 2.64 10.06
N SER A 233 10.04 3.64 10.66
CA SER A 233 10.63 4.53 11.66
C SER A 233 10.03 4.33 13.05
N ILE A 234 9.57 3.12 13.37
CA ILE A 234 9.03 2.81 14.69
C ILE A 234 10.17 2.83 15.70
N SER A 235 10.10 3.73 16.68
CA SER A 235 11.14 3.85 17.70
C SER A 235 10.72 3.31 19.06
N THR A 236 9.45 3.49 19.42
CA THR A 236 8.86 3.04 20.67
C THR A 236 7.46 2.46 20.43
N PHE A 237 6.93 1.76 21.44
CA PHE A 237 5.57 1.25 21.42
C PHE A 237 4.78 1.84 22.58
N GLU A 238 3.48 2.04 22.36
CA GLU A 238 2.57 2.32 23.47
C GLU A 238 2.51 1.12 24.41
N SER A 239 2.20 1.38 25.69
CA SER A 239 2.10 0.31 26.68
C SER A 239 1.26 -0.85 26.16
N TYR A 240 1.70 -2.10 26.39
CA TYR A 240 0.93 -3.27 25.96
C TYR A 240 -0.42 -3.39 26.69
N SER A 241 -0.63 -2.62 27.76
CA SER A 241 -1.91 -2.48 28.46
C SER A 241 -2.91 -1.57 27.74
N ASN A 242 -2.45 -0.76 26.77
CA ASN A 242 -3.30 0.11 25.98
C ASN A 242 -4.14 -0.72 24.99
N PRO A 243 -5.48 -0.75 25.12
CA PRO A 243 -6.34 -1.58 24.27
C PRO A 243 -6.35 -1.13 22.79
N ASN A 244 -5.84 0.06 22.49
CA ASN A 244 -5.71 0.58 21.12
C ASN A 244 -4.27 0.44 20.56
N GLY A 245 -3.34 -0.06 21.38
CA GLY A 245 -1.95 -0.23 21.02
C GLY A 245 -1.73 -1.43 20.10
N LEU A 246 -0.69 -1.34 19.27
CA LEU A 246 -0.30 -2.39 18.31
C LEU A 246 -0.04 -3.74 19.01
N LEU A 247 0.77 -3.75 20.06
CA LEU A 247 1.18 -4.98 20.76
C LEU A 247 -0.04 -5.71 21.37
N PHE A 248 -0.93 -4.96 22.03
CA PHE A 248 -2.18 -5.52 22.57
C PHE A 248 -3.02 -6.17 21.47
N SER A 249 -3.18 -5.48 20.34
CA SER A 249 -4.00 -5.98 19.25
C SER A 249 -3.39 -7.20 18.56
N LEU A 250 -2.06 -7.28 18.43
CA LEU A 250 -1.40 -8.48 17.91
C LEU A 250 -1.64 -9.69 18.80
N ASP A 251 -1.58 -9.54 20.13
CA ASP A 251 -1.91 -10.63 21.06
C ASP A 251 -3.40 -11.06 20.95
N GLN A 252 -4.30 -10.11 20.66
CA GLN A 252 -5.72 -10.42 20.46
C GLN A 252 -5.97 -11.13 19.13
N ILE A 253 -5.28 -10.73 18.06
CA ILE A 253 -5.34 -11.37 16.74
C ILE A 253 -4.74 -12.78 16.83
N GLN A 254 -3.62 -12.96 17.52
CA GLN A 254 -2.97 -14.25 17.71
C GLN A 254 -3.90 -15.33 18.30
N LYS A 255 -4.86 -14.93 19.14
CA LYS A 255 -5.88 -15.85 19.68
C LYS A 255 -6.86 -16.38 18.63
N ALA A 256 -6.99 -15.70 17.49
CA ALA A 256 -7.94 -16.01 16.42
C ALA A 256 -7.25 -16.52 15.14
N SER A 257 -6.13 -15.93 14.75
CA SER A 257 -5.36 -16.26 13.54
C SER A 257 -3.88 -16.17 13.86
N ASN A 258 -3.18 -17.31 13.84
CA ASN A 258 -1.74 -17.42 14.07
C ASN A 258 -0.99 -16.36 13.24
N VAL A 259 -0.61 -15.24 13.86
CA VAL A 259 -0.16 -14.04 13.16
C VAL A 259 1.35 -13.97 13.19
N SER A 260 1.93 -13.70 12.02
CA SER A 260 3.35 -13.42 11.88
C SER A 260 3.57 -11.93 11.67
N VAL A 261 4.53 -11.35 12.40
CA VAL A 261 4.85 -9.92 12.31
C VAL A 261 6.34 -9.70 12.09
N LYS A 262 6.70 -8.73 11.24
CA LYS A 262 8.09 -8.29 11.03
C LYS A 262 8.30 -6.87 11.55
N PHE A 263 9.34 -6.72 12.36
CA PHE A 263 9.72 -5.45 12.98
C PHE A 263 11.17 -5.02 12.69
N PHE A 264 11.99 -5.89 12.10
CA PHE A 264 13.41 -5.58 11.88
C PHE A 264 13.61 -4.39 10.94
N GLY A 265 14.74 -3.69 11.09
CA GLY A 265 15.05 -2.49 10.30
C GLY A 265 14.29 -1.22 10.74
N ASN A 266 13.58 -1.26 11.86
CA ASN A 266 13.03 -0.06 12.51
C ASN A 266 14.09 0.63 13.40
N GLN A 267 13.80 1.87 13.80
CA GLN A 267 14.73 2.74 14.52
C GLN A 267 14.47 2.70 16.03
N PHE A 268 14.61 1.54 16.67
CA PHE A 268 14.22 1.37 18.08
C PHE A 268 15.09 2.20 19.04
N ASP A 269 14.43 3.06 19.82
CA ASP A 269 15.04 3.84 20.89
C ASP A 269 15.21 2.91 22.10
N CYS A 270 16.43 2.44 22.35
CA CYS A 270 16.72 1.50 23.44
C CYS A 270 16.89 2.21 24.79
N ASP A 271 15.85 2.91 25.22
CA ASP A 271 15.74 3.53 26.54
C ASP A 271 14.72 2.79 27.40
N CYS A 272 14.38 3.34 28.57
CA CYS A 272 13.41 2.72 29.48
C CYS A 272 12.01 2.48 28.89
N HIS A 273 11.60 3.21 27.84
CA HIS A 273 10.29 3.04 27.19
C HIS A 273 10.23 1.77 26.35
N LEU A 274 11.37 1.22 25.92
CA LEU A 274 11.43 -0.02 25.14
C LEU A 274 11.33 -1.29 26.00
N ARG A 275 11.45 -1.18 27.32
CA ARG A 275 11.34 -2.32 28.26
C ARG A 275 10.07 -3.12 28.04
N GLU A 276 8.93 -2.44 27.88
CA GLU A 276 7.64 -3.09 27.65
C GLU A 276 7.60 -3.88 26.34
N PHE A 277 8.27 -3.39 25.30
CA PHE A 277 8.38 -4.11 24.03
C PHE A 277 9.26 -5.36 24.18
N GLN A 278 10.38 -5.27 24.91
CA GLN A 278 11.20 -6.44 25.21
C GLN A 278 10.44 -7.47 26.05
N ASP A 279 9.72 -7.03 27.08
CA ASP A 279 8.88 -7.91 27.92
C ASP A 279 7.79 -8.60 27.10
N TRP A 280 7.16 -7.87 26.17
CA TRP A 280 6.20 -8.44 25.23
C TRP A 280 6.87 -9.47 24.31
N LEU A 281 8.03 -9.16 23.73
CA LEU A 281 8.79 -10.07 22.89
C LEU A 281 9.12 -11.38 23.62
N ASN A 282 9.42 -11.33 24.92
CA ASN A 282 9.78 -12.50 25.72
C ASN A 282 8.61 -13.45 26.00
N ARG A 283 7.36 -12.96 25.99
CA ARG A 283 6.18 -13.75 26.41
C ARG A 283 5.14 -13.98 25.32
N THR A 284 5.16 -13.20 24.25
CA THR A 284 4.11 -13.25 23.22
C THR A 284 4.12 -14.60 22.48
N GLU A 285 2.93 -15.07 22.12
CA GLU A 285 2.72 -16.21 21.22
C GLU A 285 2.71 -15.78 19.74
N VAL A 286 2.75 -14.47 19.47
CA VAL A 286 2.84 -13.92 18.12
C VAL A 286 4.16 -14.36 17.48
N HIS A 287 4.10 -14.81 16.24
CA HIS A 287 5.30 -15.23 15.52
C HIS A 287 6.08 -14.01 15.00
N VAL A 288 7.00 -13.50 15.83
CA VAL A 288 7.87 -12.38 15.46
C VAL A 288 9.00 -12.89 14.57
N LEU A 289 8.92 -12.57 13.28
CA LEU A 289 9.88 -12.97 12.26
C LEU A 289 11.19 -12.19 12.41
N GLN A 290 12.31 -12.90 12.32
CA GLN A 290 13.66 -12.33 12.44
C GLN A 290 13.85 -11.54 13.74
N LYS A 291 13.32 -12.08 14.84
CA LYS A 291 13.41 -11.52 16.20
C LYS A 291 14.86 -11.26 16.66
N ASP A 292 15.80 -12.06 16.17
CA ASP A 292 17.24 -11.90 16.38
C ASP A 292 17.83 -10.63 15.75
N LYS A 293 17.19 -10.12 14.69
CA LYS A 293 17.62 -8.92 13.93
C LYS A 293 17.03 -7.61 14.44
N LEU A 294 16.32 -7.63 15.58
CA LEU A 294 15.82 -6.42 16.20
C LEU A 294 16.97 -5.75 16.97
N THR A 295 17.41 -4.58 16.50
CA THR A 295 18.59 -3.88 17.04
C THR A 295 18.26 -2.47 17.49
N CYS A 296 18.98 -1.97 18.48
CA CYS A 296 18.92 -0.58 18.92
C CYS A 296 19.47 0.38 17.88
N HIS A 297 18.84 1.55 17.74
CA HIS A 297 19.21 2.55 16.72
C HIS A 297 19.90 3.81 17.26
N ASP A 298 19.92 4.02 18.58
CA ASP A 298 20.58 5.17 19.20
C ASP A 298 21.24 4.80 20.54
N GLY A 299 22.01 5.73 21.09
CA GLY A 299 22.59 5.70 22.42
C GLY A 299 23.74 4.71 22.57
N VAL A 300 24.06 4.41 23.84
CA VAL A 300 25.16 3.49 24.20
C VAL A 300 24.90 2.04 23.80
N LEU A 301 23.66 1.72 23.41
CA LEU A 301 23.23 0.39 23.00
C LEU A 301 23.17 0.23 21.47
N PHE A 302 23.60 1.23 20.69
CA PHE A 302 23.57 1.20 19.22
C PHE A 302 24.02 -0.14 18.63
N GLU A 303 23.25 -0.66 17.65
CA GLU A 303 23.44 -1.94 16.96
C GLU A 303 23.33 -3.21 17.83
N LYS A 304 23.24 -3.10 19.16
CA LYS A 304 23.01 -4.27 20.01
C LYS A 304 21.64 -4.87 19.74
N SER A 305 21.57 -6.20 19.73
CA SER A 305 20.30 -6.92 19.62
C SER A 305 19.46 -6.67 20.87
N ILE A 306 18.21 -6.24 20.70
CA ILE A 306 17.24 -6.01 21.79
C ILE A 306 17.09 -7.25 22.66
N MET A 307 17.21 -8.45 22.09
CA MET A 307 17.09 -9.71 22.83
C MET A 307 18.32 -10.05 23.67
N SER A 308 19.45 -9.42 23.41
CA SER A 308 20.72 -9.65 24.13
C SER A 308 20.96 -8.66 25.27
N VAL A 309 20.25 -7.53 25.27
CA VAL A 309 20.41 -6.46 26.27
C VAL A 309 19.59 -6.80 27.52
N PRO A 310 20.17 -6.84 28.73
CA PRO A 310 19.42 -7.00 29.97
C PRO A 310 18.40 -5.87 30.17
N SER A 311 17.20 -6.18 30.67
CA SER A 311 16.13 -5.19 30.80
C SER A 311 16.49 -3.98 31.69
N THR A 312 17.44 -4.16 32.61
CA THR A 312 17.97 -3.11 33.49
C THR A 312 18.80 -2.08 32.74
N GLU A 313 19.40 -2.40 31.59
CA GLU A 313 20.23 -1.48 30.81
C GLU A 313 19.42 -0.50 29.94
N PHE A 314 18.11 -0.74 29.76
CA PHE A 314 17.20 0.20 29.12
C PHE A 314 16.88 1.34 30.08
N GLU A 315 17.68 2.40 30.12
CA GLU A 315 17.50 3.51 31.07
C GLU A 315 17.05 4.79 30.37
N CYS A 316 16.21 5.58 31.04
CA CYS A 316 15.91 6.95 30.66
C CYS A 316 16.59 7.88 31.65
N PHE A 317 17.36 8.85 31.16
CA PHE A 317 17.88 9.90 32.01
C PHE A 317 16.81 10.98 32.16
N SER A 318 16.31 11.19 33.37
CA SER A 318 15.60 12.43 33.69
C SER A 318 16.61 13.56 33.59
N VAL A 319 16.46 14.42 32.57
CA VAL A 319 17.16 15.70 32.58
C VAL A 319 16.48 16.52 33.66
N ASP A 320 17.04 16.49 34.87
CA ASP A 320 16.71 17.47 35.91
C ASP A 320 17.22 18.82 35.43
N ILE A 321 16.40 19.52 34.65
CA ILE A 321 16.58 20.95 34.43
C ILE A 321 16.20 21.62 35.76
N SER A 322 17.15 21.59 36.70
CA SER A 322 17.18 22.52 37.80
C SER A 322 17.45 23.90 37.21
N ILE A 323 16.38 24.56 36.77
CA ILE A 323 16.39 26.01 36.61
C ILE A 323 16.61 26.53 38.03
N SER A 324 17.86 26.79 38.40
CA SER A 324 18.16 27.64 39.52
C SER A 324 17.47 28.97 39.23
N GLU A 325 16.40 29.28 39.98
CA GLU A 325 15.84 30.62 40.05
C GLU A 325 16.92 31.56 40.63
N ASP A 326 17.86 32.01 39.81
CA ASP A 326 18.68 33.15 40.16
C ASP A 326 17.92 34.41 39.71
N LYS A 327 16.95 34.80 40.55
CA LYS A 327 16.29 36.11 40.47
C LYS A 327 17.26 37.19 40.95
N SER A 328 18.26 37.55 40.15
CA SER A 328 18.86 38.88 40.23
C SER A 328 19.68 39.23 38.98
N SER A 329 19.47 40.46 38.48
CA SER A 329 20.21 41.11 37.39
C SER A 329 20.03 40.46 36.01
N TYR A 330 19.17 40.96 35.12
CA TYR A 330 19.50 42.13 34.30
C TYR A 330 18.24 42.89 33.89
N ARG A 331 18.21 44.19 34.22
CA ARG A 331 17.26 45.18 33.71
C ARG A 331 18.06 46.15 32.83
N SER A 332 17.45 46.57 31.72
CA SER A 332 17.90 47.59 30.75
C SER A 332 18.91 47.07 29.71
N SER A 333 18.75 47.24 28.40
CA SER A 333 18.25 48.40 27.64
C SER A 333 17.84 47.87 26.24
N TYR A 334 16.72 48.22 25.60
CA TYR A 334 16.48 49.48 24.91
C TYR A 334 14.99 49.54 24.52
N ASN A 335 14.38 50.70 24.75
CA ASN A 335 13.09 51.07 24.19
C ASN A 335 13.31 52.03 23.02
N THR A 336 12.42 51.96 22.03
CA THR A 336 11.94 53.03 21.12
C THR A 336 12.84 53.64 20.03
N ALA A 337 12.44 53.40 18.77
CA ALA A 337 12.22 54.41 17.72
C ALA A 337 11.02 53.91 16.86
N VAL A 338 9.82 54.54 16.92
CA VAL A 338 9.30 55.60 16.01
C VAL A 338 9.40 55.16 14.53
N GLY A 339 8.38 55.14 13.68
CA GLY A 339 6.99 55.58 13.69
C GLY A 339 6.43 55.44 12.26
N VAL A 340 5.10 55.41 12.14
CA VAL A 340 4.25 55.82 11.00
C VAL A 340 4.93 55.97 9.61
N LEU A 341 4.63 55.04 8.69
CA LEU A 341 3.86 55.26 7.45
C LEU A 341 3.48 53.91 6.83
#